data_AF-H0BTX0-F1
#
_entry.id   AF-H0BTX0-F1
#
_cell.length_a   1.000
_cell.length_b   1.000
_cell.length_c   1.000
_cell.angle_alpha   90.00
_cell.angle_beta   90.00
_cell.angle_gamma   90.00
#
_symmetry.space_group_name_H-M   'P 1'
#
loop_
_entity.id
_entity.type
_entity.pdbx_description
1 polymer ?
#
loop_
_entity_poly.entity_id
_entity_poly.type
_entity_poly.pdbx_seq_one_letter_code
_entity_poly.pdbx_strand_id
1 'polypeptide(L)' 'MSRNQLNIRVSDELEELIDKKRIELASTLKVIPTRSDVVRFALESYLGVSVKQTDADRRTTEGKAISAKKKSAD' A
#
# COMPACT_ATOMS: atom_id res chain seq x y z
N MET A 1 6.97 -3.32 -17.00
CA MET A 1 5.67 -4.02 -17.03
C MET A 1 4.59 -3.03 -16.63
N SER A 2 3.39 -3.09 -17.22
CA SER A 2 2.29 -2.21 -16.83
C SER A 2 1.75 -2.59 -15.45
N ARG A 3 1.48 -1.59 -14.61
CA ARG A 3 0.72 -1.79 -13.37
C ARG A 3 -0.75 -1.87 -13.73
N ASN A 4 -1.34 -3.06 -13.62
CA ASN A 4 -2.77 -3.27 -13.84
C ASN A 4 -3.49 -3.13 -12.49
N GLN A 5 -4.49 -2.26 -12.42
CA GLN A 5 -5.32 -2.08 -11.23
C GLN A 5 -6.54 -3.01 -11.29
N LEU A 6 -6.90 -3.60 -10.15
CA LEU A 6 -8.07 -4.44 -10.01
C LEU A 6 -9.01 -3.84 -8.96
N ASN A 7 -10.26 -3.63 -9.34
CA ASN A 7 -11.32 -3.25 -8.40
C ASN A 7 -12.00 -4.52 -7.89
N ILE A 8 -12.01 -4.72 -6.58
CA ILE A 8 -12.60 -5.89 -5.94
C ILE A 8 -13.77 -5.48 -5.04
N ARG A 9 -14.78 -6.34 -4.96
CA ARG A 9 -15.86 -6.24 -3.96
C ARG A 9 -15.53 -7.21 -2.84
N VAL A 10 -15.57 -6.72 -1.61
CA VAL A 10 -15.29 -7.49 -0.40
C VAL A 10 -16.39 -7.23 0.62
N SER A 11 -16.59 -8.17 1.54
CA SER A 11 -17.43 -7.93 2.71
C SER A 11 -16.69 -7.06 3.74
N ASP A 12 -17.44 -6.43 4.63
CA ASP A 12 -16.87 -5.62 5.73
C ASP A 12 -15.92 -6.45 6.60
N GLU A 13 -16.30 -7.70 6.91
CA GLU A 13 -15.46 -8.65 7.65
C GLU A 13 -14.12 -8.91 6.95
N LEU A 14 -14.13 -9.06 5.62
CA LEU A 14 -12.91 -9.29 4.86
C LEU A 14 -12.03 -8.03 4.81
N GLU A 15 -12.63 -6.84 4.73
CA GLU A 15 -11.90 -5.57 4.83
C GLU A 15 -11.18 -5.44 6.18
N GLU A 16 -11.85 -5.76 7.29
CA GLU A 16 -11.25 -5.75 8.61
C GLU A 16 -10.09 -6.73 8.76
N LEU A 17 -10.23 -7.94 8.20
CA LEU A 17 -9.17 -8.95 8.20
C LEU A 17 -7.95 -8.48 7.39
N ILE A 18 -8.17 -7.81 6.25
CA ILE A 18 -7.10 -7.21 5.46
C ILE A 18 -6.37 -6.14 6.29
N ASP A 19 -7.09 -5.28 6.99
CA ASP A 19 -6.46 -4.24 7.82
C ASP A 19 -5.69 -4.79 9.02
N LYS A 20 -6.22 -5.80 9.72
CA LYS A 20 -5.48 -6.51 10.77
C LYS A 20 -4.17 -7.07 10.21
N LYS A 21 -4.23 -7.69 9.04
CA LYS A 21 -3.04 -8.27 8.40
C LYS A 21 -2.00 -7.22 8.00
N ARG A 22 -2.42 -6.02 7.62
CA ARG A 22 -1.50 -4.90 7.34
C ARG A 22 -0.69 -4.53 8.57
N ILE A 23 -1.34 -4.44 9.73
CA ILE A 23 -0.67 -4.11 11.00
C ILE A 23 0.30 -5.22 11.39
N GLU A 24 -0.11 -6.49 11.27
CA GLU A 24 0.76 -7.63 11.53
C GLU A 24 2.01 -7.61 10.65
N LEU A 25 1.85 -7.38 9.34
CA LEU A 25 2.95 -7.37 8.38
C LEU A 25 3.88 -6.17 8.55
N ALA A 26 3.41 -5.07 9.13
CA ALA A 26 4.25 -3.91 9.44
C ALA A 26 5.41 -4.26 10.36
N SER A 27 5.18 -5.16 11.32
CA SER A 27 6.22 -5.65 12.24
C SER A 27 7.38 -6.35 11.50
N THR A 28 7.06 -7.03 10.40
CA THR A 28 8.02 -7.84 9.63
C THR A 28 8.70 -6.99 8.55
N LEU A 29 7.94 -6.15 7.85
CA LEU A 29 8.43 -5.36 6.72
C LEU A 29 9.04 -4.02 7.13
N LYS A 30 8.95 -3.63 8.41
CA LYS A 30 9.36 -2.31 8.96
C LYS A 30 8.62 -1.11 8.33
N VAL A 31 7.64 -1.37 7.47
CA VAL A 31 6.77 -0.41 6.79
C VAL A 31 5.37 -1.00 6.79
N ILE A 32 4.34 -0.18 7.04
CA ILE A 32 2.94 -0.62 6.98
C ILE A 32 2.57 -0.80 5.49
N PRO A 33 2.29 -2.02 5.01
CA PRO A 33 1.88 -2.24 3.63
C PRO A 33 0.50 -1.64 3.35
N THR A 34 0.21 -1.38 2.07
CA THR A 34 -1.14 -0.96 1.65
C THR A 34 -2.11 -2.15 1.65
N ARG A 35 -3.43 -1.89 1.58
CA ARG A 35 -4.43 -2.96 1.39
C ARG A 35 -4.17 -3.73 0.08
N SER A 36 -3.79 -3.03 -0.98
CA SER A 36 -3.42 -3.62 -2.27
C SER A 36 -2.20 -4.53 -2.15
N ASP A 37 -1.21 -4.19 -1.33
CA ASP A 37 -0.06 -5.05 -1.07
C ASP A 37 -0.48 -6.35 -0.38
N VAL A 38 -1.34 -6.28 0.63
CA VAL A 38 -1.82 -7.48 1.34
C VAL A 38 -2.60 -8.40 0.42
N VAL A 39 -3.49 -7.84 -0.41
CA VAL A 39 -4.22 -8.62 -1.41
C VAL A 39 -3.25 -9.23 -2.44
N ARG A 40 -2.25 -8.46 -2.89
CA ARG A 40 -1.23 -8.97 -3.81
C ARG A 40 -0.45 -10.13 -3.20
N PHE A 41 0.02 -10.01 -1.95
CA PHE A 41 0.73 -11.09 -1.25
C PHE A 41 -0.13 -12.35 -1.12
N ALA A 42 -1.42 -12.19 -0.81
CA ALA A 42 -2.36 -13.30 -0.72
C ALA A 42 -2.56 -14.00 -2.07
N LEU A 43 -2.73 -13.23 -3.16
CA LEU A 43 -2.88 -13.78 -4.51
C LEU A 43 -1.60 -14.46 -5.01
N GLU A 44 -0.43 -13.88 -4.75
CA GLU A 44 0.88 -14.46 -5.05
C GLU A 44 1.04 -15.82 -4.34
N SER A 45 0.73 -15.87 -3.06
CA SER A 45 0.75 -17.10 -2.26
C SER A 45 -0.23 -18.14 -2.77
N TYR A 46 -1.48 -17.73 -3.06
CA TYR A 46 -2.53 -18.61 -3.56
C TYR A 46 -2.19 -19.21 -4.93
N LEU A 47 -1.58 -18.43 -5.82
CA LEU A 47 -1.20 -18.87 -7.17
C LEU A 47 0.19 -19.52 -7.22
N GLY A 48 0.94 -19.54 -6.11
CA GLY A 48 2.30 -20.09 -6.07
C GLY A 48 3.32 -19.30 -6.90
N VAL A 49 3.09 -18.01 -7.11
CA VAL A 49 3.96 -17.13 -7.92
C VAL A 49 4.63 -16.09 -7.04
N SER A 50 5.94 -15.88 -7.23
CA SER A 50 6.66 -14.78 -6.61
C SER A 50 6.91 -13.69 -7.65
N VAL A 51 6.08 -12.65 -7.66
CA VAL A 51 6.31 -11.48 -8.52
C VAL A 51 7.35 -10.63 -7.83
N LYS A 52 8.63 -10.77 -8.24
CA LYS A 52 9.72 -9.93 -7.74
C LYS A 52 9.31 -8.46 -7.83
N GLN A 53 9.50 -7.73 -6.72
CA GLN A 53 9.26 -6.30 -6.52
C GLN A 53 9.69 -5.46 -7.73
N THR A 54 8.82 -5.32 -8.72
CA THR A 54 9.06 -4.39 -9.84
C THR A 54 8.39 -3.04 -9.57
N ASP A 55 7.64 -2.94 -8.47
CA ASP A 55 6.81 -1.78 -8.20
C ASP A 55 6.66 -1.49 -6.71
N ALA A 56 7.80 -1.50 -6.01
CA ALA A 56 7.91 -0.84 -4.72
C ALA A 56 7.49 0.63 -4.92
N ASP A 57 6.28 0.93 -4.48
CA ASP A 57 5.68 2.26 -4.48
C ASP A 57 6.65 3.22 -3.79
N ARG A 58 7.36 4.04 -4.57
CA ARG A 58 8.31 5.07 -4.11
C ARG A 58 7.60 6.24 -3.39
N ARG A 59 6.48 5.99 -2.72
CA ARG A 59 5.72 7.01 -2.01
C ARG A 59 6.11 7.08 -0.54
N THR A 60 7.40 7.02 -0.25
CA THR A 60 7.95 7.40 1.06
C THR A 60 9.32 8.05 0.87
N THR A 61 9.35 9.23 0.23
CA THR A 61 10.32 10.34 0.44
C THR A 61 10.13 11.38 -0.67
N GLU A 62 9.22 12.34 -0.50
CA GLU A 62 9.22 13.70 -1.10
C GLU A 62 7.84 14.34 -0.88
N GLY A 63 7.57 14.72 0.36
CA GLY A 63 6.34 15.43 0.76
C GLY A 63 6.58 16.38 1.93
N LYS A 64 7.79 16.93 2.06
CA LYS A 64 8.17 17.89 3.10
C LYS A 64 8.78 19.15 2.47
N ALA A 65 7.96 19.89 1.74
CA ALA A 65 8.08 21.29 1.29
C ALA A 65 7.01 21.38 0.18
N ILE A 66 5.92 22.15 0.26
CA ILE A 66 5.86 23.61 0.14
C ILE A 66 4.43 24.02 0.58
N SER A 67 4.21 24.50 1.80
CA SER A 67 2.92 25.17 2.14
C SER A 67 3.02 26.11 3.35
N ALA A 68 4.13 26.83 3.47
CA ALA A 68 4.31 27.88 4.48
C ALA A 68 5.03 29.10 3.90
N LYS A 69 4.52 29.66 2.80
CA LYS A 69 4.90 31.03 2.36
C LYS A 69 3.90 31.64 1.37
N LYS A 70 2.76 32.14 1.86
CA LYS A 70 2.07 33.33 1.28
C LYS A 70 0.85 33.75 2.10
N LYS A 71 1.03 34.79 2.93
CA LYS A 71 0.19 36.01 2.99
C LYS A 71 0.56 36.80 4.24
N SER A 72 1.63 37.57 4.13
CA SER A 72 1.75 38.89 4.75
C SER A 72 1.87 39.90 3.59
N ALA A 73 1.35 41.11 3.81
CA ALA A 73 1.12 42.21 2.87
C ALA A 73 -0.21 42.14 2.09
N ASP A 74 -1.26 42.74 2.68
CA ASP A 74 -1.72 44.06 2.24
C ASP A 74 -1.93 44.93 3.50
#